data_AF-S8A869-F1
#
_entry.id   AF-S8A869-F1
#
_cell.length_a   1.000
_cell.length_b   1.000
_cell.length_c   1.000
_cell.angle_alpha   90.00
_cell.angle_beta   90.00
_cell.angle_gamma   90.00
#
_symmetry.space_group_name_H-M   'P 1'
#
loop_
_entity.id
_entity.type
_entity.pdbx_description
1 polymer ?
#
loop_
_entity_poly.entity_id
_entity_poly.type
_entity_poly.pdbx_seq_one_letter_code
_entity_poly.pdbx_strand_id
1 'polypeptide(L)'
;MRTDLTAALLFFASSIRTAVAGNVTALGGTWTSKSDTVVTGPDFYDPVGERFLEPRLPGTSFSFTNDGYFEEAIYTVVGNPTKPECPTALIIWQHGTYTLYDNGSMVLFPYESDGRKLWSDPCNSKTSIYTRYNQTELYRSWEIVLDDYRGQYRLNLFKFDGAPMNPLYLTYNPPQMLPTTTINPIQSATPTSTTAAKIKRSLMGLQASLPDATTNLDFWWYTAAGMTLVGGVGWYFV
;
A
#
# COMPACT_ATOMS: atom_id res chain seq x y z
N MET A 1 -29.34 77.92 17.47
CA MET A 1 -30.17 76.74 17.15
C MET A 1 -29.33 75.86 16.24
N ARG A 2 -28.70 74.83 16.83
CA ARG A 2 -27.82 73.87 16.13
C ARG A 2 -28.73 72.85 15.45
N THR A 3 -28.51 72.55 14.17
CA THR A 3 -29.13 71.40 13.50
C THR A 3 -28.02 70.49 12.99
N ASP A 4 -28.18 69.23 13.35
CA ASP A 4 -27.15 68.22 13.48
C ASP A 4 -26.65 67.62 12.17
N LEU A 5 -25.40 67.19 12.26
CA LEU A 5 -24.65 66.39 11.30
C LEU A 5 -25.07 64.92 11.48
N THR A 6 -25.57 64.25 10.44
CA THR A 6 -25.70 62.77 10.44
C THR A 6 -25.19 62.20 9.12
N ALA A 7 -23.93 61.76 9.13
CA ALA A 7 -23.34 60.95 8.07
C ALA A 7 -23.67 59.47 8.32
N ALA A 8 -24.40 58.84 7.39
CA ALA A 8 -24.69 57.42 7.43
C ALA A 8 -23.53 56.63 6.78
N LEU A 9 -22.79 55.86 7.58
CA LEU A 9 -21.78 54.91 7.11
C LEU A 9 -22.46 53.58 6.76
N LEU A 10 -22.49 53.21 5.48
CA LEU A 10 -22.91 51.87 5.04
C LEU A 10 -21.69 50.94 5.06
N PHE A 11 -21.60 50.07 6.07
CA PHE A 11 -20.66 48.95 6.08
C PHE A 11 -21.21 47.80 5.22
N PHE A 12 -20.67 47.63 4.02
CA PHE A 12 -20.86 46.40 3.23
C PHE A 12 -20.01 45.28 3.85
N ALA A 13 -20.63 44.40 4.64
CA ALA A 13 -19.99 43.16 5.07
C ALA A 13 -19.94 42.19 3.87
N SER A 14 -18.79 42.13 3.19
CA SER A 14 -18.52 41.05 2.24
C SER A 14 -18.36 39.75 3.01
N SER A 15 -19.34 38.85 2.86
CA SER A 15 -19.20 37.47 3.32
C SER A 15 -18.27 36.76 2.34
N ILE A 16 -17.00 36.61 2.72
CA ILE A 16 -16.10 35.68 2.06
C ILE A 16 -16.65 34.28 2.35
N ARG A 17 -17.37 33.72 1.38
CA ARG A 17 -17.63 32.28 1.37
C ARG A 17 -16.30 31.60 1.05
N THR A 18 -15.62 31.07 2.05
CA THR A 18 -14.67 29.99 1.82
C THR A 18 -15.46 28.83 1.24
N ALA A 19 -15.42 28.66 -0.08
CA ALA A 19 -15.88 27.43 -0.69
C ALA A 19 -15.00 26.31 -0.12
N VAL A 20 -15.58 25.47 0.73
CA VAL A 20 -15.08 24.10 0.83
C VAL A 20 -15.27 23.56 -0.57
N ALA A 21 -14.18 23.41 -1.32
CA ALA A 21 -14.21 22.82 -2.65
C ALA A 21 -14.69 21.37 -2.48
N GLY A 22 -16.00 21.17 -2.54
CA GLY A 22 -16.59 19.84 -2.59
C GLY A 22 -16.25 19.23 -3.94
N ASN A 23 -15.88 17.95 -3.93
CA ASN A 23 -15.66 17.20 -5.16
C ASN A 23 -16.92 17.24 -6.02
N VAL A 24 -16.76 17.54 -7.31
CA VAL A 24 -17.91 17.72 -8.24
C VAL A 24 -18.62 16.40 -8.56
N THR A 25 -18.03 15.25 -8.21
CA THR A 25 -18.59 13.91 -8.37
C THR A 25 -18.01 12.96 -7.32
N ALA A 26 -18.58 11.76 -7.23
CA ALA A 26 -18.04 10.67 -6.41
C ALA A 26 -16.67 10.19 -6.95
N LEU A 27 -15.83 9.69 -6.04
CA LEU A 27 -14.51 9.13 -6.38
C LEU A 27 -14.61 7.80 -7.15
N GLY A 28 -15.72 7.07 -7.00
CA GLY A 28 -15.91 5.76 -7.62
C GLY A 28 -15.78 5.81 -9.15
N GLY A 29 -14.92 4.95 -9.69
CA GLY A 29 -14.59 4.90 -11.12
C GLY A 29 -13.11 4.61 -11.37
N THR A 30 -12.76 4.45 -12.65
CA THR A 30 -11.38 4.30 -13.12
C THR A 30 -10.87 5.62 -13.68
N TRP A 31 -9.78 6.09 -13.11
CA TRP A 31 -9.15 7.37 -13.41
C TRP A 31 -7.78 7.13 -14.04
N THR A 32 -7.63 7.49 -15.31
CA THR A 32 -6.41 7.21 -16.08
C THR A 32 -5.69 8.51 -16.45
N SER A 33 -4.37 8.47 -16.49
CA SER A 33 -3.58 9.57 -17.03
C SER A 33 -3.82 9.72 -18.54
N LYS A 34 -3.44 10.87 -19.10
CA LYS A 34 -3.75 11.30 -20.48
C LYS A 34 -3.54 10.25 -21.60
N SER A 35 -2.63 9.30 -21.46
CA SER A 35 -2.39 8.27 -22.49
C SER A 35 -3.58 7.32 -22.67
N ASP A 36 -4.43 7.15 -21.65
CA ASP A 36 -5.63 6.28 -21.63
C ASP A 36 -5.34 4.82 -22.04
N THR A 37 -4.06 4.41 -22.02
CA THR A 37 -3.61 3.05 -22.33
C THR A 37 -3.39 2.21 -21.10
N VAL A 38 -3.03 2.84 -19.98
CA VAL A 38 -2.87 2.17 -18.70
C VAL A 38 -4.23 2.23 -18.02
N VAL A 39 -4.85 1.07 -17.84
CA VAL A 39 -6.15 0.90 -17.20
C VAL A 39 -5.99 -0.26 -16.22
N THR A 40 -6.50 -0.12 -15.00
CA THR A 40 -6.52 -1.20 -13.99
C THR A 40 -7.42 -2.35 -14.43
N GLY A 41 -7.22 -3.53 -13.82
CA GLY A 41 -8.00 -4.73 -14.06
C GLY A 41 -7.23 -5.84 -14.80
N PRO A 42 -7.97 -6.82 -15.39
CA PRO A 42 -7.38 -8.01 -15.99
C PRO A 42 -6.52 -7.73 -17.23
N ASP A 43 -6.71 -6.57 -17.87
CA ASP A 43 -5.93 -6.15 -19.03
C ASP A 43 -4.55 -5.56 -18.66
N PHE A 44 -4.27 -5.39 -17.37
CA PHE A 44 -2.97 -4.89 -16.87
C PHE A 44 -2.21 -5.95 -16.08
N TYR A 45 -2.91 -6.72 -15.23
CA TYR A 45 -2.32 -7.78 -14.43
C TYR A 45 -3.13 -9.07 -14.54
N ASP A 46 -2.43 -10.17 -14.84
CA ASP A 46 -2.97 -11.52 -14.87
C ASP A 46 -2.60 -12.25 -13.58
N PRO A 47 -3.53 -12.39 -12.62
CA PRO A 47 -3.25 -13.03 -11.34
C PRO A 47 -3.04 -14.54 -11.45
N VAL A 48 -3.52 -15.19 -12.52
CA VAL A 48 -3.39 -16.64 -12.72
C VAL A 48 -2.02 -16.96 -13.33
N GLY A 49 -1.62 -16.19 -14.33
CA GLY A 49 -0.30 -16.29 -14.96
C GLY A 49 0.83 -15.58 -14.22
N GLU A 50 0.53 -14.86 -13.13
CA GLU A 50 1.44 -13.97 -12.37
C GLU A 50 2.31 -13.09 -13.28
N ARG A 51 1.67 -12.39 -14.22
CA ARG A 51 2.38 -11.58 -15.21
C ARG A 51 1.67 -10.25 -15.46
N PHE A 52 2.47 -9.27 -15.86
CA PHE A 52 1.95 -8.00 -16.37
C PHE A 52 1.62 -8.12 -17.85
N LEU A 53 0.57 -7.41 -18.25
CA LEU A 53 0.23 -7.16 -19.64
C LEU A 53 0.64 -5.72 -19.94
N GLU A 54 1.74 -5.57 -20.67
CA GLU A 54 2.38 -4.26 -20.87
C GLU A 54 1.53 -3.36 -21.78
N PRO A 55 1.10 -2.18 -21.29
CA PRO A 55 0.36 -1.23 -22.12
C PRO A 55 1.23 -0.61 -23.21
N ARG A 56 0.59 -0.14 -24.28
CA ARG A 56 1.29 0.48 -25.42
C ARG A 56 2.04 1.77 -25.07
N LEU A 57 1.52 2.56 -24.14
CA LEU A 57 2.11 3.83 -23.70
C LEU A 57 2.18 3.88 -22.17
N PRO A 58 3.20 4.57 -21.61
CA PRO A 58 3.29 4.80 -20.18
C PRO A 58 2.12 5.65 -19.67
N GLY A 59 1.82 5.50 -18.39
CA GLY A 59 0.71 6.16 -17.74
C GLY A 59 0.48 5.61 -16.33
N THR A 60 -0.49 6.20 -15.67
CA THR A 60 -0.95 5.80 -14.34
C THR A 60 -2.45 5.69 -14.36
N SER A 61 -2.99 4.70 -13.67
CA SER A 61 -4.42 4.51 -13.47
C SER A 61 -4.71 4.12 -12.04
N PHE A 62 -5.80 4.67 -11.52
CA PHE A 62 -6.37 4.29 -10.24
C PHE A 62 -7.84 3.95 -10.43
N SER A 63 -8.28 2.85 -9.84
CA SER A 63 -9.70 2.55 -9.73
C SER A 63 -10.12 2.57 -8.29
N PHE A 64 -11.26 3.21 -8.02
CA PHE A 64 -11.86 3.27 -6.70
C PHE A 64 -13.28 2.72 -6.75
N THR A 65 -13.66 1.93 -5.75
CA THR A 65 -15.04 1.55 -5.50
C THR A 65 -15.60 2.38 -4.36
N ASN A 66 -16.92 2.61 -4.36
CA ASN A 66 -17.58 3.31 -3.26
C ASN A 66 -17.51 2.53 -1.93
N ASP A 67 -17.19 1.24 -1.98
CA ASP A 67 -17.04 0.35 -0.82
C ASP A 67 -15.66 0.46 -0.14
N GLY A 68 -14.79 1.36 -0.61
CA GLY A 68 -13.49 1.64 0.02
C GLY A 68 -12.34 0.77 -0.50
N TYR A 69 -12.46 0.17 -1.69
CA TYR A 69 -11.37 -0.57 -2.33
C TYR A 69 -10.72 0.23 -3.44
N PHE A 70 -9.41 0.04 -3.61
CA PHE A 70 -8.66 0.64 -4.69
C PHE A 70 -7.82 -0.38 -5.44
N GLU A 71 -7.53 -0.06 -6.69
CA GLU A 71 -6.49 -0.69 -7.48
C GLU A 71 -5.64 0.39 -8.15
N GLU A 72 -4.33 0.18 -8.17
CA GLU A 72 -3.34 1.02 -8.81
C GLU A 72 -2.61 0.26 -9.91
N ALA A 73 -2.45 0.92 -11.05
CA ALA A 73 -1.62 0.48 -12.17
C ALA A 73 -0.71 1.63 -12.61
N ILE A 74 0.60 1.46 -12.51
CA ILE A 74 1.59 2.43 -12.98
C ILE A 74 2.48 1.76 -14.01
N TYR A 75 2.65 2.40 -15.16
CA TYR A 75 3.69 2.11 -16.12
C TYR A 75 4.49 3.37 -16.42
N THR A 76 5.75 3.39 -15.99
CA THR A 76 6.68 4.52 -16.19
C THR A 76 7.89 4.06 -16.99
N VAL A 77 8.32 4.90 -17.92
CA VAL A 77 9.55 4.72 -18.69
C VAL A 77 10.45 5.92 -18.45
N VAL A 78 11.70 5.67 -18.08
CA VAL A 78 12.73 6.69 -17.87
C VAL A 78 13.81 6.49 -18.92
N GLY A 79 14.03 7.51 -19.74
CA GLY A 79 15.07 7.49 -20.77
C GLY A 79 16.47 7.60 -20.16
N ASN A 80 17.43 6.90 -20.74
CA ASN A 80 18.83 7.01 -20.37
C ASN A 80 19.55 8.01 -21.31
N PRO A 81 20.00 9.18 -20.82
CA PRO A 81 20.62 10.20 -21.67
C PRO A 81 21.99 9.79 -22.21
N THR A 82 22.68 8.83 -21.58
CA THR A 82 23.98 8.33 -22.05
C THR A 82 23.83 7.24 -23.10
N LYS A 83 22.79 6.39 -22.95
CA LYS A 83 22.49 5.27 -23.87
C LYS A 83 21.00 5.28 -24.24
N PRO A 84 20.58 6.13 -25.20
CA PRO A 84 19.18 6.28 -25.58
C PRO A 84 18.51 4.98 -26.07
N GLU A 85 19.29 4.00 -26.53
CA GLU A 85 18.83 2.68 -26.97
C GLU A 85 18.32 1.78 -25.83
N CYS A 86 18.62 2.09 -24.57
CA CYS A 86 18.24 1.32 -23.40
C CYS A 86 17.42 2.15 -22.39
N PRO A 87 16.13 2.44 -22.65
CA PRO A 87 15.29 3.04 -21.63
C PRO A 87 15.03 2.05 -20.49
N THR A 88 14.95 2.55 -19.26
CA THR A 88 14.50 1.76 -18.10
C THR A 88 12.99 1.86 -17.95
N ALA A 89 12.34 0.75 -17.62
CA ALA A 89 10.89 0.68 -17.46
C ALA A 89 10.51 0.10 -16.10
N LEU A 90 9.45 0.65 -15.51
CA LEU A 90 8.87 0.21 -14.25
C LEU A 90 7.36 0.02 -14.43
N ILE A 91 6.89 -1.18 -14.14
CA ILE A 91 5.46 -1.50 -14.07
C ILE A 91 5.15 -1.88 -12.63
N ILE A 92 4.13 -1.26 -12.03
CA ILE A 92 3.66 -1.53 -10.68
C ILE A 92 2.17 -1.81 -10.74
N TRP A 93 1.76 -2.84 -10.00
CA TRP A 93 0.36 -3.10 -9.69
C TRP A 93 0.23 -3.34 -8.19
N GLN A 94 -0.76 -2.71 -7.57
CA GLN A 94 -1.16 -3.03 -6.20
C GLN A 94 -2.64 -2.71 -6.01
N HIS A 95 -3.28 -3.40 -5.07
CA HIS A 95 -4.68 -3.20 -4.74
C HIS A 95 -4.92 -3.42 -3.26
N GLY A 96 -6.02 -2.91 -2.73
CA GLY A 96 -6.36 -3.00 -1.33
C GLY A 96 -7.50 -2.08 -0.94
N THR A 97 -7.42 -1.50 0.25
CA THR A 97 -8.44 -0.59 0.78
C THR A 97 -7.92 0.84 0.88
N TYR A 98 -8.81 1.83 0.82
CA TYR A 98 -8.45 3.22 1.01
C TYR A 98 -9.31 3.86 2.09
N THR A 99 -8.74 4.88 2.75
CA THR A 99 -9.47 5.70 3.72
C THR A 99 -9.37 7.17 3.35
N LEU A 100 -10.48 7.87 3.52
CA LEU A 100 -10.57 9.32 3.37
C LEU A 100 -10.65 9.92 4.76
N TYR A 101 -9.77 10.86 5.07
CA TYR A 101 -9.73 11.54 6.34
C TYR A 101 -10.42 12.91 6.24
N ASP A 102 -10.97 13.39 7.36
CA ASP A 102 -11.67 14.69 7.44
C ASP A 102 -10.76 15.89 7.12
N ASN A 103 -9.44 15.71 7.22
CA ASN A 103 -8.44 16.72 6.83
C ASN A 103 -8.26 16.82 5.30
N GLY A 104 -9.01 16.04 4.51
CA GLY A 104 -8.92 15.98 3.04
C GLY A 104 -7.84 15.05 2.50
N SER A 105 -7.06 14.39 3.38
CA SER A 105 -6.06 13.41 2.95
C SER A 105 -6.68 12.06 2.60
N MET A 106 -6.02 11.32 1.74
CA MET A 106 -6.38 9.96 1.33
C MET A 106 -5.18 9.06 1.57
N VAL A 107 -5.42 7.88 2.16
CA VAL A 107 -4.38 6.87 2.35
C VAL A 107 -4.81 5.57 1.70
N LEU A 108 -3.90 4.97 0.94
CA LEU A 108 -4.08 3.70 0.26
C LEU A 108 -3.34 2.59 1.03
N PHE A 109 -4.06 1.57 1.45
CA PHE A 109 -3.57 0.41 2.19
C PHE A 109 -3.60 -0.84 1.29
N PRO A 110 -2.49 -1.16 0.59
CA PRO A 110 -2.43 -2.33 -0.26
C PRO A 110 -2.45 -3.64 0.55
N TYR A 111 -2.91 -4.72 -0.07
CA TYR A 111 -2.69 -6.07 0.44
C TYR A 111 -1.23 -6.47 0.27
N GLU A 112 -0.56 -6.73 1.39
CA GLU A 112 0.90 -7.00 1.46
C GLU A 112 1.36 -8.13 0.52
N SER A 113 0.50 -9.13 0.31
CA SER A 113 0.83 -10.31 -0.46
C SER A 113 0.69 -10.16 -1.97
N ASP A 114 -0.06 -9.16 -2.42
CA ASP A 114 -0.60 -9.13 -3.77
C ASP A 114 0.16 -8.20 -4.68
N GLY A 115 0.63 -7.05 -4.17
CA GLY A 115 1.31 -6.09 -5.04
C GLY A 115 2.54 -6.69 -5.74
N ARG A 116 2.73 -6.26 -6.98
CA ARG A 116 3.80 -6.73 -7.89
C ARG A 116 4.48 -5.52 -8.50
N LYS A 117 5.76 -5.67 -8.79
CA LYS A 117 6.51 -4.73 -9.63
C LYS A 117 7.41 -5.47 -10.59
N LEU A 118 7.53 -4.93 -11.80
CA LEU A 118 8.45 -5.38 -12.82
C LEU A 118 9.39 -4.23 -13.17
N TRP A 119 10.69 -4.46 -13.01
CA TRP A 119 11.74 -3.53 -13.36
C TRP A 119 12.52 -4.06 -14.57
N SER A 120 12.63 -3.26 -15.61
CA SER A 120 13.38 -3.61 -16.82
C SER A 120 14.49 -2.59 -17.05
N ASP A 121 15.72 -3.09 -17.16
CA ASP A 121 16.92 -2.33 -17.47
C ASP A 121 17.74 -3.06 -18.55
N PRO A 122 17.44 -2.81 -19.84
CA PRO A 122 18.06 -3.50 -20.97
C PRO A 122 19.58 -3.35 -21.06
N CYS A 123 20.14 -2.30 -20.46
CA CYS A 123 21.56 -2.02 -20.55
C CYS A 123 22.38 -2.78 -19.50
N ASN A 124 21.75 -3.15 -18.38
CA ASN A 124 22.39 -3.94 -17.33
C ASN A 124 22.01 -5.42 -17.39
N SER A 125 20.81 -5.76 -17.89
CA SER A 125 20.31 -7.13 -17.96
C SER A 125 19.42 -7.36 -19.19
N LYS A 126 19.44 -8.58 -19.72
CA LYS A 126 18.50 -9.00 -20.79
C LYS A 126 17.14 -9.45 -20.24
N THR A 127 17.04 -9.65 -18.93
CA THR A 127 15.80 -10.09 -18.27
C THR A 127 15.32 -9.02 -17.30
N SER A 128 14.00 -8.84 -17.26
CA SER A 128 13.35 -7.99 -16.26
C SER A 128 13.29 -8.68 -14.90
N ILE A 129 13.25 -7.88 -13.84
CA ILE A 129 13.20 -8.31 -12.46
C ILE A 129 11.76 -8.15 -11.97
N TYR A 130 11.09 -9.29 -11.75
CA TYR A 130 9.74 -9.33 -11.19
C TYR A 130 9.82 -9.60 -9.69
N THR A 131 9.23 -8.71 -8.88
CA THR A 131 9.29 -8.79 -7.41
C THR A 131 7.95 -8.38 -6.80
N ARG A 132 7.73 -8.79 -5.54
CA ARG A 132 6.60 -8.29 -4.76
C ARG A 132 6.77 -6.81 -4.44
N TYR A 133 5.64 -6.13 -4.31
CA TYR A 133 5.57 -4.72 -3.98
C TYR A 133 4.48 -4.50 -2.94
N ASN A 134 4.79 -3.69 -1.94
CA ASN A 134 3.84 -3.29 -0.91
C ASN A 134 4.27 -1.89 -0.47
N GLN A 135 3.50 -0.88 -0.87
CA GLN A 135 3.76 0.48 -0.45
C GLN A 135 2.44 1.17 -0.12
N THR A 136 2.26 1.50 1.15
CA THR A 136 1.19 2.39 1.59
C THR A 136 1.44 3.79 1.03
N GLU A 137 0.45 4.35 0.36
CA GLU A 137 0.56 5.67 -0.25
C GLU A 137 -0.29 6.69 0.48
N LEU A 138 0.30 7.86 0.76
CA LEU A 138 -0.39 8.99 1.37
C LEU A 138 -0.48 10.14 0.37
N TYR A 139 -1.72 10.53 0.10
CA TYR A 139 -2.07 11.72 -0.64
C TYR A 139 -2.51 12.79 0.33
N ARG A 140 -1.78 13.91 0.36
CA ARG A 140 -2.05 15.02 1.29
C ARG A 140 -3.43 15.61 1.07
N SER A 141 -3.82 15.73 -0.19
CA SER A 141 -5.12 16.19 -0.62
C SER A 141 -5.47 15.58 -1.97
N TRP A 142 -6.75 15.58 -2.29
CA TRP A 142 -7.26 15.20 -3.60
C TRP A 142 -8.45 16.09 -3.93
N GLU A 143 -8.68 16.31 -5.21
CA GLU A 143 -9.84 17.05 -5.69
C GLU A 143 -10.33 16.45 -7.01
N ILE A 144 -11.64 16.52 -7.22
CA ILE A 144 -12.25 16.21 -8.50
C ILE A 144 -12.85 17.48 -9.06
N VAL A 145 -12.42 17.83 -10.28
CA VAL A 145 -12.89 19.00 -11.02
C VAL A 145 -13.42 18.58 -12.38
N LEU A 146 -14.32 19.37 -12.96
CA LEU A 146 -14.67 19.25 -14.37
C LEU A 146 -13.62 20.01 -15.19
N ASP A 147 -12.93 19.32 -16.09
CA ASP A 147 -11.97 19.96 -17.00
C ASP A 147 -12.73 20.63 -18.15
N ASP A 148 -12.85 21.95 -18.13
CA ASP A 148 -13.57 22.74 -19.14
C ASP A 148 -13.01 22.55 -20.55
N TYR A 149 -11.71 22.22 -20.70
CA TYR A 149 -11.10 22.02 -22.01
C TYR A 149 -11.52 20.70 -22.65
N ARG A 150 -11.68 19.64 -21.85
CA ARG A 150 -12.02 18.29 -22.33
C ARG A 150 -13.49 17.91 -22.10
N GLY A 151 -14.20 18.65 -21.25
CA GLY A 151 -15.55 18.29 -20.79
C GLY A 151 -15.60 16.98 -19.98
N GLN A 152 -14.48 16.60 -19.35
CA GLN A 152 -14.34 15.33 -18.61
C GLN A 152 -14.00 15.59 -17.14
N TYR A 153 -14.44 14.72 -16.24
CA TYR A 153 -14.02 14.78 -14.84
C TYR A 153 -12.54 14.43 -14.72
N ARG A 154 -11.82 15.25 -13.93
CA ARG A 154 -10.40 15.13 -13.68
C ARG A 154 -10.15 15.00 -12.18
N LEU A 155 -9.53 13.90 -11.78
CA LEU A 155 -9.00 13.67 -10.44
C LEU A 155 -7.57 14.20 -10.38
N ASN A 156 -7.34 15.15 -9.47
CA ASN A 156 -6.03 15.64 -9.11
C ASN A 156 -5.65 15.05 -7.75
N LEU A 157 -4.51 14.36 -7.72
CA LEU A 157 -3.91 13.85 -6.49
C LEU A 157 -2.69 14.70 -6.13
N PHE A 158 -2.53 15.00 -4.85
CA PHE A 158 -1.38 15.70 -4.33
C PHE A 158 -0.59 14.76 -3.42
N LYS A 159 0.70 14.60 -3.73
CA LYS A 159 1.62 13.77 -2.96
C LYS A 159 1.75 14.25 -1.50
N PHE A 160 2.46 13.48 -0.68
CA PHE A 160 2.70 13.83 0.73
C PHE A 160 3.33 15.23 0.92
N ASP A 161 4.18 15.67 -0.01
CA ASP A 161 4.83 16.98 -0.03
C ASP A 161 3.92 18.11 -0.58
N GLY A 162 2.73 17.76 -1.07
CA GLY A 162 1.80 18.67 -1.74
C GLY A 162 2.11 18.89 -3.23
N ALA A 163 3.12 18.23 -3.80
CA ALA A 163 3.37 18.31 -5.22
C ALA A 163 2.23 17.63 -5.99
N PRO A 164 1.71 18.26 -7.06
CA PRO A 164 0.65 17.66 -7.86
C PRO A 164 1.17 16.45 -8.63
N MET A 165 0.36 15.40 -8.72
CA MET A 165 0.57 14.29 -9.65
C MET A 165 0.08 14.63 -11.05
N ASN A 166 0.41 13.75 -11.99
CA ASN A 166 -0.17 13.80 -13.32
C ASN A 166 -1.71 13.75 -13.21
N PRO A 167 -2.44 14.62 -13.92
CA PRO A 167 -3.89 14.63 -13.86
C PRO A 167 -4.46 13.32 -14.40
N LEU A 168 -5.47 12.80 -13.69
CA LEU A 168 -6.17 11.58 -14.04
C LEU A 168 -7.57 11.94 -14.51
N TYR A 169 -8.08 11.26 -15.54
CA TYR A 169 -9.38 11.51 -16.15
C TYR A 169 -10.27 10.29 -15.97
N LEU A 170 -11.55 10.51 -15.71
CA LEU A 170 -12.51 9.42 -15.56
C LEU A 170 -12.71 8.70 -16.92
N THR A 171 -12.20 7.48 -17.03
CA THR A 171 -12.35 6.63 -18.23
C THR A 171 -13.51 5.65 -18.08
N TYR A 172 -13.67 5.00 -16.91
CA TYR A 172 -14.72 4.00 -16.69
C TYR A 172 -15.55 4.27 -15.43
N ASN A 173 -16.85 4.04 -15.54
CA ASN A 173 -17.81 4.00 -14.45
C ASN A 173 -18.91 2.98 -14.82
N PRO A 174 -18.96 1.78 -14.22
CA PRO A 174 -18.27 1.33 -12.99
C PRO A 174 -16.75 1.11 -13.14
N PRO A 175 -15.99 1.08 -12.02
CA PRO A 175 -14.54 0.90 -12.04
C PRO A 175 -14.12 -0.47 -12.61
N GLN A 176 -13.05 -0.48 -13.39
CA GLN A 176 -12.35 -1.67 -13.88
C GLN A 176 -11.22 -2.04 -12.92
N MET A 177 -11.37 -3.14 -12.18
CA MET A 177 -10.36 -3.67 -11.26
C MET A 177 -10.51 -5.18 -11.11
N LEU A 178 -9.45 -5.84 -10.64
CA LEU A 178 -9.45 -7.23 -10.20
C LEU A 178 -10.30 -7.39 -8.92
N PRO A 179 -10.60 -8.64 -8.50
CA PRO A 179 -11.41 -8.87 -7.30
C PRO A 179 -10.81 -8.20 -6.06
N THR A 180 -11.67 -7.56 -5.26
CA THR A 180 -11.29 -6.78 -4.07
C THR A 180 -10.85 -7.63 -2.86
N THR A 181 -10.75 -8.94 -3.04
CA THR A 181 -10.26 -9.88 -2.02
C THR A 181 -8.78 -10.15 -2.23
N THR A 182 -8.06 -10.49 -1.16
CA THR A 182 -6.67 -10.95 -1.27
C THR A 182 -6.54 -12.13 -2.23
N ILE A 183 -5.75 -11.97 -3.29
CA ILE A 183 -5.57 -12.93 -4.38
C ILE A 183 -4.56 -14.01 -3.98
N ASN A 184 -3.47 -13.62 -3.33
CA ASN A 184 -2.37 -14.52 -2.94
C ASN A 184 -2.21 -14.55 -1.42
N PRO A 185 -3.15 -15.12 -0.66
CA PRO A 185 -3.07 -15.10 0.80
C PRO A 185 -1.75 -15.72 1.28
N ILE A 186 -0.93 -14.93 1.98
CA ILE A 186 0.17 -15.48 2.76
C ILE A 186 -0.49 -16.28 3.87
N GLN A 187 -0.17 -17.57 3.99
CA GLN A 187 -0.53 -18.28 5.21
C GLN A 187 0.24 -17.61 6.35
N SER A 188 -0.40 -16.65 7.02
CA SER A 188 -0.04 -16.30 8.39
C SER A 188 -0.07 -17.62 9.13
N ALA A 189 1.09 -18.08 9.59
CA ALA A 189 1.12 -19.18 10.53
C ALA A 189 0.31 -18.72 11.73
N THR A 190 -0.96 -19.10 11.79
CA THR A 190 -1.79 -18.90 12.96
C THR A 190 -0.97 -19.40 14.13
N PRO A 191 -0.69 -18.59 15.17
CA PRO A 191 -0.26 -19.17 16.42
C PRO A 191 -1.49 -19.92 16.91
N THR A 192 -1.63 -21.19 16.49
CA THR A 192 -2.50 -22.10 17.21
C THR A 192 -1.96 -22.07 18.62
N SER A 193 -2.75 -21.49 19.53
CA SER A 193 -2.53 -21.54 20.97
C SER A 193 -2.78 -22.96 21.46
N THR A 194 -2.02 -23.91 20.91
CA THR A 194 -1.76 -25.20 21.49
C THR A 194 -0.25 -25.30 21.53
N THR A 195 0.26 -25.43 22.75
CA THR A 195 1.66 -25.65 23.09
C THR A 195 2.16 -26.93 22.39
N ALA A 196 2.48 -26.85 21.10
CA ALA A 196 3.06 -27.92 20.32
C ALA A 196 4.43 -27.43 19.85
N ALA A 197 5.44 -27.89 20.58
CA ALA A 197 6.84 -27.60 20.31
C ALA A 197 7.17 -27.82 18.82
N LYS A 198 7.91 -26.89 18.24
CA LYS A 198 8.46 -26.96 16.87
C LYS A 198 9.39 -28.17 16.76
N ILE A 199 8.86 -29.34 16.42
CA ILE A 199 9.67 -30.50 16.07
C ILE A 199 10.12 -30.33 14.61
N LYS A 200 11.40 -30.01 14.44
CA LYS A 200 12.07 -30.04 13.13
C LYS A 200 11.95 -31.46 12.56
N ARG A 201 11.46 -31.55 11.32
CA ARG A 201 11.12 -32.79 10.58
C ARG A 201 12.29 -33.77 10.37
N SER A 202 13.50 -33.49 10.87
CA SER A 202 14.67 -34.37 10.74
C SER A 202 14.96 -35.25 11.95
N LEU A 203 14.16 -35.18 13.02
CA LEU A 203 14.38 -35.96 14.26
C LEU A 203 13.43 -37.15 14.46
N MET A 204 12.44 -37.30 13.58
CA MET A 204 11.39 -38.31 13.73
C MET A 204 11.91 -39.76 13.59
N GLY A 205 13.11 -39.96 13.03
CA GLY A 205 13.78 -41.26 12.93
C GLY A 205 14.76 -41.59 14.06
N LEU A 206 15.10 -40.63 14.93
CA LEU A 206 16.07 -40.81 16.03
C LEU A 206 15.39 -41.01 17.40
N GLN A 207 14.11 -40.65 17.52
CA GLN A 207 13.33 -40.83 18.75
C GLN A 207 13.10 -42.32 19.10
N ALA A 208 13.14 -43.22 18.11
CA ALA A 208 12.91 -44.65 18.31
C ALA A 208 14.09 -45.40 18.98
N SER A 209 15.21 -44.73 19.27
CA SER A 209 16.42 -45.37 19.81
C SER A 209 16.97 -44.72 21.08
N LEU A 210 16.24 -43.79 21.70
CA LEU A 210 16.66 -43.19 22.97
C LEU A 210 15.92 -43.88 24.13
N PRO A 211 16.63 -44.53 25.07
CA PRO A 211 15.99 -45.05 26.27
C PRO A 211 15.37 -43.89 27.05
N ASP A 212 14.17 -44.13 27.59
CA ASP A 212 13.36 -43.17 28.32
C ASP A 212 14.05 -42.74 29.63
N ALA A 213 14.95 -41.78 29.52
CA ALA A 213 15.70 -41.20 30.63
C ALA A 213 14.97 -39.98 31.24
N THR A 214 13.67 -39.83 31.00
CA THR A 214 12.88 -38.70 31.51
C THR A 214 12.56 -38.82 33.01
N THR A 215 12.71 -40.01 33.59
CA THR A 215 12.30 -40.30 34.98
C THR A 215 13.30 -39.84 36.05
N ASN A 216 14.46 -39.27 35.68
CA ASN A 216 15.47 -38.86 36.65
C ASN A 216 15.98 -37.41 36.52
N LEU A 217 15.42 -36.59 35.61
CA LEU A 217 15.87 -35.22 35.43
C LEU A 217 15.60 -34.33 36.67
N ASP A 218 14.46 -34.54 37.35
CA ASP A 218 14.11 -33.80 38.56
C ASP A 218 15.09 -34.07 39.70
N PHE A 219 15.51 -35.32 39.91
CA PHE A 219 16.48 -35.66 40.95
C PHE A 219 17.82 -34.95 40.74
N TRP A 220 18.32 -34.92 39.51
CA TRP A 220 19.57 -34.23 39.17
C TRP A 220 19.45 -32.71 39.25
N TRP A 221 18.28 -32.16 38.92
CA TRP A 221 18.01 -30.74 39.07
C TRP A 221 17.99 -30.30 40.54
N TYR A 222 17.30 -31.04 41.41
CA TYR A 222 17.22 -30.72 42.84
C TYR A 222 18.56 -30.95 43.57
N THR A 223 19.33 -31.96 43.17
CA THR A 223 20.68 -32.17 43.72
C THR A 223 21.64 -31.04 43.33
N ALA A 224 21.60 -30.56 42.08
CA ALA A 224 22.37 -29.40 41.65
C ALA A 224 21.97 -28.11 42.39
N ALA A 225 20.67 -27.87 42.56
CA ALA A 225 20.17 -26.74 43.34
C ALA A 225 20.63 -26.81 44.81
N GLY A 226 20.59 -27.99 45.42
CA GLY A 226 21.06 -28.23 46.79
C GLY A 226 22.56 -27.96 46.97
N MET A 227 23.40 -28.45 46.05
CA MET A 227 24.85 -28.21 46.10
C MET A 227 25.20 -26.72 45.94
N THR A 228 24.44 -25.99 45.13
CA THR A 228 24.65 -24.55 44.93
C THR A 228 24.27 -23.74 46.18
N LEU A 229 23.19 -24.11 46.87
CA LEU A 229 22.77 -23.46 48.12
C LEU A 229 23.73 -23.75 49.28
N VAL A 230 24.19 -25.00 49.43
CA VAL A 230 25.14 -25.38 50.47
C VAL A 230 26.49 -24.68 50.27
N GLY A 231 26.96 -24.56 49.02
CA GLY A 231 28.16 -23.78 48.69
C GLY A 231 28.01 -22.29 48.99
N GLY A 232 26.82 -21.71 48.74
CA GLY A 232 26.53 -20.32 49.04
C GLY A 232 26.46 -19.99 50.54
N VAL A 233 25.93 -20.91 51.36
CA VAL A 233 25.88 -20.75 52.83
C VAL A 233 27.26 -20.99 53.45
N GLY A 234 28.06 -21.90 52.90
CA GLY A 234 29.44 -22.16 53.33
C GLY A 234 30.36 -20.94 53.22
N TRP A 235 30.09 -20.02 52.28
CA TRP A 235 30.83 -18.76 52.13
C TRP A 235 30.65 -17.79 53.33
N TYR A 236 29.57 -17.91 54.09
CA TYR A 236 29.30 -17.03 55.24
C TYR A 236 29.79 -17.59 56.59
N PHE A 237 30.35 -18.82 56.60
CA PHE A 237 30.87 -19.49 57.80
C PHE A 237 32.38 -19.80 57.73
N VAL A 238 33.10 -19.12 56.83
CA VAL A 238 34.57 -18.99 56.80
C VAL A 238 34.92 -17.51 56.89
#